data_AF-A0A7J3P9R9-F1
#
_entry.id   AF-A0A7J3P9R9-F1
#
_cell.length_a   1.000
_cell.length_b   1.000
_cell.length_c   1.000
_cell.angle_alpha   90.00
_cell.angle_beta   90.00
_cell.angle_gamma   90.00
#
_symmetry.space_group_name_H-M   'P 1'
#
loop_
_entity.id
_entity.type
_entity.pdbx_description
1 polymer ?
#
loop_
_entity_poly.entity_id
_entity_poly.type
_entity_poly.pdbx_seq_one_letter_code
_entity_poly.pdbx_strand_id
1 'polypeptide(L)'
;MISAKMSTCRVWKSCVSAIASLIEEAAFRFTPEGVKLRAMDPSHVSLVELELPAKMFQEYRVKEEKVIGLSVSRLDEFLSRAKGEEEITLELDEQQNKLLLTLRGVST
;
A
#
# COMPACT_ATOMS: atom_id res chain seq x y z
N MET A 1 1.90 -7.90 -14.34
CA MET A 1 2.97 -7.80 -13.31
C MET A 1 2.99 -6.38 -12.78
N ILE A 2 2.63 -6.20 -11.50
CA ILE A 2 2.63 -4.91 -10.82
C ILE A 2 3.81 -4.92 -9.86
N SER A 3 4.68 -3.91 -9.95
CA SER A 3 5.78 -3.71 -9.02
C SER A 3 5.90 -2.23 -8.68
N ALA A 4 5.87 -1.91 -7.40
CA ALA A 4 5.99 -0.54 -6.89
C ALA A 4 7.01 -0.51 -5.75
N LYS A 5 7.99 0.38 -5.84
CA LYS A 5 9.13 0.44 -4.93
C LYS A 5 9.29 1.83 -4.34
N MET A 6 9.40 1.93 -3.02
CA MET A 6 9.61 3.19 -2.31
C MET A 6 10.86 3.13 -1.45
N SER A 7 11.62 4.23 -1.41
CA SER A 7 12.86 4.37 -0.62
C SER A 7 12.65 4.25 0.88
N THR A 8 11.47 4.65 1.35
CA THR A 8 11.20 4.86 2.77
C THR A 8 9.78 4.40 3.08
N CYS A 9 9.65 3.41 3.96
CA CYS A 9 8.34 2.87 4.34
C CYS A 9 7.53 3.82 5.23
N ARG A 10 8.16 4.84 5.84
CA ARG A 10 7.53 5.76 6.80
C ARG A 10 6.20 6.34 6.30
N VAL A 11 6.17 6.85 5.06
CA VAL A 11 4.96 7.46 4.48
C VAL A 11 3.87 6.41 4.33
N TRP A 12 4.19 5.26 3.72
CA TRP A 12 3.25 4.17 3.52
C TRP A 12 2.69 3.65 4.85
N LYS A 13 3.55 3.44 5.85
CA LYS A 13 3.18 3.02 7.20
C LYS A 13 2.24 4.02 7.88
N SER A 14 2.56 5.31 7.84
CA SER A 14 1.71 6.35 8.44
C SER A 14 0.33 6.42 7.76
N CYS A 15 0.27 6.31 6.43
CA CYS A 15 -0.99 6.27 5.70
C CYS A 15 -1.83 5.04 6.08
N VAL A 16 -1.24 3.85 6.03
CA VAL A 16 -1.94 2.59 6.36
C VAL A 16 -2.44 2.60 7.79
N SER A 17 -1.62 3.07 8.74
CA SER A 17 -2.01 3.13 10.16
C SER A 17 -3.18 4.08 10.41
N ALA A 18 -3.21 5.23 9.74
CA ALA A 18 -4.35 6.14 9.79
C ALA A 18 -5.63 5.50 9.24
N ILE A 19 -5.52 4.79 8.10
CA ILE A 19 -6.66 4.11 7.47
C ILE A 19 -7.16 2.94 8.34
N ALA A 20 -6.25 2.15 8.93
CA ALA A 20 -6.58 1.00 9.77
C ALA A 20 -7.41 1.38 11.01
N SER A 21 -7.29 2.62 11.50
CA SER A 21 -8.10 3.12 12.61
C SER A 21 -9.57 3.35 12.26
N LEU A 22 -9.90 3.44 10.98
CA LEU A 22 -11.24 3.77 10.47
C LEU A 22 -11.89 2.60 9.71
N ILE A 23 -11.10 1.75 9.06
CA ILE A 23 -11.59 0.74 8.12
C ILE A 23 -10.74 -0.54 8.21
N GLU A 24 -11.41 -1.69 8.27
CA GLU A 24 -10.74 -3.00 8.39
C GLU A 24 -10.23 -3.55 7.05
N GLU A 25 -10.97 -3.28 5.97
CA GLU A 25 -10.66 -3.74 4.61
C GLU A 25 -10.79 -2.58 3.61
N ALA A 26 -9.86 -2.51 2.67
CA ALA A 26 -9.89 -1.50 1.63
C ALA A 26 -9.37 -2.02 0.29
N ALA A 27 -9.89 -1.44 -0.79
CA ALA A 27 -9.48 -1.75 -2.15
C ALA A 27 -8.41 -0.76 -2.61
N PHE A 28 -7.17 -1.24 -2.76
CA PHE A 28 -6.08 -0.50 -3.36
C PHE A 28 -6.14 -0.63 -4.87
N ARG A 29 -6.25 0.50 -5.56
CA ARG A 29 -6.27 0.59 -7.02
C ARG A 29 -4.91 1.05 -7.51
N PHE A 30 -4.21 0.16 -8.19
CA PHE A 30 -2.94 0.44 -8.85
C PHE A 30 -3.25 0.87 -10.28
N THR A 31 -2.86 2.08 -10.65
CA THR A 31 -3.05 2.66 -11.98
C THR A 31 -1.69 3.13 -12.51
N PRO A 32 -1.50 3.31 -13.82
CA PRO A 32 -0.25 3.88 -14.35
C PRO A 32 0.11 5.25 -13.76
N GLU A 33 -0.88 6.00 -13.26
CA GLU A 33 -0.69 7.32 -12.64
C GLU A 33 -0.25 7.23 -11.16
N GLY A 34 -0.47 6.10 -10.50
CA GLY A 34 -0.18 5.89 -9.09
C GLY A 34 -1.15 4.95 -8.38
N VAL A 35 -1.06 4.92 -7.05
CA VAL A 35 -1.91 4.11 -6.19
C VAL A 35 -3.02 4.99 -5.61
N LYS A 36 -4.27 4.54 -5.73
CA LYS A 36 -5.44 5.20 -5.17
C LYS A 36 -6.17 4.25 -4.22
N LEU A 37 -6.74 4.79 -3.16
CA LEU A 37 -7.64 4.07 -2.28
C LEU A 37 -8.78 5.01 -1.92
N ARG A 38 -10.01 4.49 -1.98
CA ARG A 38 -11.21 5.20 -1.58
C ARG A 38 -12.11 4.24 -0.83
N ALA A 39 -12.39 4.54 0.42
CA ALA A 39 -13.17 3.67 1.29
C ALA A 39 -13.98 4.50 2.30
N MET A 40 -15.19 4.03 2.59
CA MET A 40 -16.04 4.62 3.63
C MET A 40 -15.84 3.89 4.94
N ASP A 41 -15.94 4.59 6.05
CA ASP A 41 -15.98 3.95 7.37
C ASP A 41 -17.31 3.16 7.53
N PRO A 42 -17.39 2.21 8.48
CA PRO A 42 -18.57 1.37 8.69
C PRO A 42 -19.86 2.14 8.99
N SER A 43 -19.77 3.35 9.56
CA SER A 43 -20.93 4.19 9.83
C SER A 43 -21.37 5.04 8.63
N HIS A 44 -20.61 5.00 7.52
CA HIS A 44 -20.80 5.79 6.31
C HIS A 44 -20.82 7.31 6.54
N VAL A 45 -20.14 7.80 7.58
CA VAL A 45 -20.07 9.22 7.93
C VAL A 45 -18.84 9.88 7.32
N SER A 46 -17.76 9.13 7.16
CA SER A 46 -16.43 9.58 6.74
C SER A 46 -15.96 8.80 5.51
N LEU A 47 -15.47 9.56 4.53
CA LEU A 47 -14.81 9.01 3.36
C LEU A 47 -13.31 9.22 3.50
N VAL A 48 -12.54 8.13 3.39
CA VAL A 48 -11.09 8.18 3.32
C VAL A 48 -10.67 8.05 1.86
N GLU A 49 -9.89 9.02 1.42
CA GLU A 49 -9.29 9.03 0.08
C GLU A 49 -7.77 9.18 0.22
N LEU A 50 -7.04 8.25 -0.40
CA LEU A 50 -5.58 8.25 -0.48
C LEU A 50 -5.20 8.25 -1.96
N GLU A 51 -4.32 9.17 -2.34
CA GLU A 51 -3.72 9.22 -3.67
C GLU A 51 -2.19 9.34 -3.53
N LEU A 52 -1.49 8.36 -4.09
CA LEU A 52 -0.03 8.29 -4.11
C LEU A 52 0.42 8.30 -5.57
N PRO A 53 0.92 9.43 -6.08
CA PRO A 53 1.33 9.54 -7.47
C PRO A 53 2.54 8.64 -7.76
N ALA A 54 2.63 8.11 -8.98
CA ALA A 54 3.72 7.24 -9.43
C ALA A 54 5.12 7.86 -9.21
N LYS A 55 5.22 9.20 -9.22
CA LYS A 55 6.46 9.96 -8.97
C LYS A 55 7.03 9.79 -7.55
N MET A 56 6.23 9.35 -6.58
CA MET A 56 6.70 9.10 -5.22
C MET A 56 7.49 7.77 -5.12
N PHE A 57 7.30 6.88 -6.08
CA PHE A 57 7.96 5.58 -6.13
C PHE A 57 9.27 5.70 -6.92
N GLN A 58 10.34 5.07 -6.41
CA GLN A 58 11.61 4.97 -7.16
C GLN A 58 11.44 4.13 -8.41
N GLU A 59 10.69 3.04 -8.30
CA GLU A 59 10.34 2.18 -9.42
C GLU A 59 8.85 1.91 -9.39
N TYR A 60 8.17 2.15 -10.51
CA TYR A 60 6.74 1.93 -10.63
C TYR A 60 6.44 1.28 -11.98
N ARG A 61 6.09 0.01 -11.96
CA ARG A 61 5.76 -0.80 -13.12
C ARG A 61 4.31 -1.27 -12.98
N VAL A 62 3.38 -0.43 -13.44
CA VAL A 62 1.96 -0.75 -13.54
C VAL A 62 1.51 -0.39 -14.96
N LYS A 63 1.13 -1.41 -15.73
CA LYS A 63 0.71 -1.24 -17.14
C LYS A 63 -0.80 -1.05 -17.27
N GLU A 64 -1.56 -1.79 -16.47
CA GLU A 64 -3.02 -1.82 -16.51
C GLU A 64 -3.56 -1.52 -15.12
N GLU A 65 -4.76 -0.92 -15.07
CA GLU A 65 -5.44 -0.70 -13.79
C GLU A 65 -5.76 -2.05 -13.13
N LYS A 66 -5.41 -2.20 -11.86
CA LYS A 66 -5.77 -3.37 -11.07
C LYS A 66 -6.19 -2.98 -9.66
N VAL A 67 -7.26 -3.62 -9.20
CA VAL A 67 -7.81 -3.42 -7.87
C VAL A 67 -7.48 -4.63 -7.01
N ILE A 68 -6.93 -4.38 -5.82
CA ILE A 68 -6.56 -5.40 -4.84
C ILE A 68 -7.26 -5.07 -3.53
N GLY A 69 -8.16 -5.95 -3.11
CA GLY A 69 -8.77 -5.89 -1.77
C GLY A 69 -7.81 -6.48 -0.74
N LEU A 70 -7.49 -5.72 0.30
CA LEU A 70 -6.61 -6.14 1.39
C LEU A 70 -7.23 -5.77 2.73
N SER A 71 -6.98 -6.61 3.73
CA SER A 71 -7.22 -6.23 5.12
C SER A 71 -6.16 -5.21 5.54
N VAL A 72 -6.61 -3.98 5.80
CA VAL A 72 -5.74 -2.86 6.20
C VAL A 72 -5.20 -3.12 7.60
N SER A 73 -6.00 -3.70 8.50
CA SER A 73 -5.57 -4.08 9.84
C SER A 73 -4.38 -5.05 9.83
N ARG A 74 -4.42 -6.10 9.00
CA ARG A 74 -3.30 -7.03 8.85
C ARG A 74 -2.07 -6.36 8.22
N LEU A 75 -2.28 -5.45 7.29
CA LEU A 75 -1.20 -4.69 6.66
C LEU A 75 -0.52 -3.76 7.68
N ASP A 76 -1.29 -3.08 8.54
CA ASP A 76 -0.77 -2.26 9.63
C ASP A 76 0.03 -3.08 10.63
N GLU A 77 -0.49 -4.25 11.05
CA GLU A 77 0.25 -5.16 11.94
C GLU A 77 1.59 -5.58 11.33
N PHE A 78 1.64 -5.87 10.03
CA PHE A 78 2.88 -6.20 9.32
C PHE A 78 3.84 -5.00 9.27
N LEU A 79 3.35 -3.82 8.88
CA LEU A 79 4.15 -2.59 8.76
C LEU A 79 4.58 -2.03 10.12
N SER A 80 3.86 -2.35 11.20
CA SER A 80 4.21 -1.95 12.57
C SER A 80 5.61 -2.44 12.95
N ARG A 81 6.01 -3.61 12.42
CA ARG A 81 7.31 -4.26 12.65
C ARG A 81 8.44 -3.68 11.79
N ALA A 82 8.10 -2.97 10.71
CA ALA A 82 9.08 -2.31 9.85
C ALA A 82 9.69 -1.07 10.51
N LYS A 83 11.00 -0.86 10.34
CA LYS A 83 11.68 0.39 10.68
C LYS A 83 11.37 1.44 9.61
N GLY A 84 11.21 2.70 10.02
CA GLY A 84 10.72 3.76 9.14
C GLY A 84 11.60 4.05 7.92
N GLU A 85 12.91 3.77 8.01
CA GLU A 85 13.90 4.02 6.97
C GLU A 85 14.09 2.84 6.00
N GLU A 86 13.33 1.76 6.15
CA GLU A 86 13.44 0.60 5.27
C GLU A 86 12.82 0.86 3.91
N GLU A 87 13.43 0.26 2.89
CA GLU A 87 12.89 0.22 1.54
C GLU A 87 11.72 -0.77 1.49
N ILE A 88 10.64 -0.39 0.83
CA ILE A 88 9.46 -1.25 0.65
C ILE A 88 9.19 -1.48 -0.82
N THR A 89 9.03 -2.75 -1.18
CA THR A 89 8.64 -3.19 -2.53
C THR A 89 7.33 -3.94 -2.46
N LEU A 90 6.37 -3.54 -3.27
CA LEU A 90 5.06 -4.15 -3.42
C LEU A 90 4.99 -4.83 -4.79
N GLU A 91 4.79 -6.15 -4.80
CA GLU A 91 4.71 -6.94 -6.02
C GLU A 91 3.42 -7.78 -6.04
N LEU A 92 2.65 -7.67 -7.10
CA LEU A 92 1.47 -8.53 -7.28
C LEU A 92 1.84 -9.78 -8.07
N ASP A 93 1.71 -10.94 -7.43
CA ASP A 93 1.71 -12.23 -8.10
C ASP A 93 0.29 -12.52 -8.59
N GLU A 94 0.09 -12.38 -9.90
CA GLU A 94 -1.22 -12.58 -10.55
C GLU A 94 -1.61 -14.06 -10.65
N GLN A 95 -0.66 -14.99 -10.54
CA GLN A 95 -0.97 -16.42 -10.60
C GLN A 95 -1.45 -16.95 -9.26
N GLN A 96 -0.90 -16.42 -8.17
CA GLN A 96 -1.24 -16.82 -6.81
C GLN A 96 -2.26 -15.92 -6.12
N ASN A 97 -2.67 -14.82 -6.76
CA ASN A 97 -3.50 -13.77 -6.15
C ASN A 97 -2.95 -13.29 -4.80
N LYS A 98 -1.63 -13.09 -4.73
CA LYS A 98 -0.94 -12.65 -3.51
C LYS A 98 -0.21 -11.34 -3.77
N LEU A 99 -0.36 -10.41 -2.82
CA LEU A 99 0.52 -9.25 -2.75
C LEU A 99 1.75 -9.62 -1.92
N LEU A 100 2.91 -9.62 -2.56
CA LEU A 100 4.20 -9.80 -1.92
C LEU A 100 4.70 -8.42 -1.46
N LEU A 101 4.88 -8.27 -0.14
CA LEU A 101 5.54 -7.12 0.44
C LEU A 101 6.95 -7.50 0.89
N THR A 102 7.94 -6.84 0.31
CA THR A 102 9.35 -7.03 0.66
C THR A 102 9.85 -5.77 1.39
N LEU A 103 10.26 -5.95 2.64
CA LEU A 103 10.93 -4.92 3.43
C LEU A 103 12.43 -5.18 3.39
N ARG A 104 13.22 -4.20 2.97
CA ARG A 104 14.67 -4.29 2.93
C ARG A 104 15.28 -3.24 3.84
N GLY A 105 15.74 -3.69 5.00
CA GLY A 105 16.56 -2.88 5.89
C GLY A 105 17.99 -2.76 5.39
N VAL A 106 18.52 -1.55 5.40
CA VAL A 106 19.97 -1.34 5.41
C VAL A 106 20.48 -1.68 6.81
N SER A 107 20.85 -2.95 7.01
CA SER A 107 21.65 -3.33 8.18
C SER A 107 23.03 -2.69 8.04
N THR A 108 23.32 -1.70 8.88
CA THR A 108 24.69 -1.49 9.38
C THR A 108 25.01 -2.58 10.39
#